data_AF-A0A9J6E9C6-F1
#
_entry.id   AF-A0A9J6E9C6-F1
#
_cell.length_a   1.000
_cell.length_b   1.000
_cell.length_c   1.000
_cell.angle_alpha   90.00
_cell.angle_beta   90.00
_cell.angle_gamma   90.00
#
_symmetry.space_group_name_H-M   'P 1'
#
loop_
_entity.id
_entity.type
_entity.pdbx_description
1 polymer ?
#
loop_
_entity_poly.entity_id
_entity_poly.type
_entity_poly.pdbx_seq_one_letter_code
_entity_poly.pdbx_strand_id
1 'polypeptide(L)'
;MNSIEQAVQTMSDHFDTILKRLDSQDKQIEQLRKRTEQLERARPDEELHQINSDLNDLEMRSRSRNLEIHGKLFNEHENLLQKINEIARMIQVPEAFAWCKKEQCAPGHGSHSSPRFTPGARVNGTAAGDADSMNETSR
;
A
#
# COMPACT_ATOMS: atom_id res chain seq x y z
N MET A 1 69.11 13.21 -37.45
CA MET A 1 68.12 13.62 -36.43
C MET A 1 66.88 12.76 -36.66
N ASN A 2 67.00 11.46 -36.42
CA ASN A 2 66.79 10.70 -35.18
C ASN A 2 65.35 10.19 -35.07
N SER A 3 65.03 9.18 -35.88
CA SER A 3 63.75 8.44 -35.90
C SER A 3 63.32 7.94 -34.51
N ILE A 4 64.29 7.66 -33.62
CA ILE A 4 64.05 7.23 -32.25
C ILE A 4 63.43 8.38 -31.41
N GLU A 5 63.89 9.62 -31.56
CA GLU A 5 63.33 10.79 -30.85
C GLU A 5 61.87 11.02 -31.26
N GLN A 6 61.56 10.82 -32.54
CA GLN A 6 60.19 10.96 -33.06
C GLN A 6 59.26 9.87 -32.51
N ALA A 7 59.74 8.64 -32.38
CA ALA A 7 58.99 7.54 -31.78
C ALA A 7 58.77 7.76 -30.27
N VAL A 8 59.78 8.26 -29.56
CA VAL A 8 59.68 8.62 -28.13
C VAL A 8 58.69 9.75 -27.91
N GLN A 9 58.73 10.80 -28.74
CA GLN A 9 57.77 11.90 -28.67
C GLN A 9 56.33 11.41 -28.93
N THR A 10 56.14 10.59 -29.96
CA THR A 10 54.81 10.04 -30.29
C THR A 10 54.25 9.17 -29.16
N MET A 11 55.10 8.36 -28.51
CA MET A 11 54.69 7.58 -27.34
C MET A 11 54.33 8.48 -26.15
N SER A 12 55.11 9.54 -25.89
CA SER A 12 54.83 10.52 -24.84
C SER A 12 53.46 11.17 -25.04
N ASP A 13 53.17 11.64 -26.26
CA ASP A 13 51.90 12.28 -26.58
C ASP A 13 50.71 11.31 -26.41
N HIS A 14 50.93 10.01 -26.67
CA HIS A 14 49.92 8.98 -26.47
C HIS A 14 49.65 8.72 -24.99
N PHE A 15 50.69 8.65 -24.16
CA PHE A 15 50.55 8.51 -22.71
C PHE A 15 49.82 9.71 -22.09
N ASP A 16 50.17 10.93 -22.49
CA ASP A 16 49.49 12.14 -22.03
C ASP A 16 48.01 12.14 -22.40
N THR A 17 47.67 11.63 -23.57
CA THR A 17 46.28 11.51 -24.04
C THR A 17 45.51 10.46 -23.23
N ILE A 18 46.14 9.33 -22.90
CA ILE A 18 45.54 8.30 -22.05
C ILE A 18 45.30 8.82 -20.63
N LEU A 19 46.27 9.53 -20.05
CA LEU A 19 46.14 10.15 -18.73
C LEU A 19 44.99 11.15 -18.68
N LYS A 20 44.88 12.03 -19.68
CA LYS A 20 43.76 12.98 -19.78
C LYS A 20 42.40 12.28 -19.90
N ARG A 21 42.35 11.15 -20.61
CA ARG A 21 41.13 10.35 -20.73
C ARG A 21 40.76 9.67 -19.41
N LEU A 22 41.74 9.12 -18.70
CA LEU A 22 41.53 8.52 -17.37
C LEU A 22 40.99 9.55 -16.38
N ASP A 23 41.60 10.75 -16.30
CA ASP A 23 41.12 11.84 -15.44
C ASP A 23 39.68 12.26 -15.78
N SER A 24 39.33 12.26 -17.05
CA SER A 24 37.96 12.56 -17.50
C SER A 24 36.98 11.46 -17.09
N GLN A 25 37.38 10.20 -17.25
CA GLN A 25 36.56 9.04 -16.86
C GLN A 25 36.37 8.99 -15.35
N ASP A 26 37.39 9.25 -14.54
CA ASP A 26 37.27 9.28 -13.08
C ASP A 26 36.30 10.36 -12.62
N LYS A 27 36.33 11.54 -13.25
CA LYS A 27 35.35 12.61 -12.99
C LYS A 27 33.92 12.18 -13.37
N GLN A 28 33.75 11.47 -14.48
CA GLN A 28 32.45 10.97 -14.90
C GLN A 28 31.92 9.88 -13.95
N ILE A 29 32.78 8.96 -13.51
CA ILE A 29 32.45 7.93 -12.53
C ILE A 29 32.00 8.57 -11.22
N GLU A 30 32.73 9.57 -10.75
CA GLU A 30 32.39 10.29 -9.52
C GLU A 30 31.04 11.03 -9.63
N GLN A 31 30.78 11.67 -10.78
CA GLN A 31 29.48 12.30 -11.03
C GLN A 31 28.34 11.28 -11.10
N LEU A 32 28.57 10.12 -11.72
CA LEU A 32 27.58 9.04 -11.79
C LEU A 32 27.29 8.47 -10.41
N ARG A 33 28.32 8.20 -9.59
CA ARG A 33 28.14 7.76 -8.20
C ARG A 33 27.26 8.71 -7.40
N LYS A 34 27.54 10.02 -7.46
CA LYS A 34 26.72 11.03 -6.78
C LYS A 34 25.26 11.04 -7.23
N ARG A 35 25.02 10.88 -8.53
CA ARG A 35 23.66 10.81 -9.08
C ARG A 35 22.94 9.55 -8.64
N THR A 36 23.61 8.41 -8.62
CA THR A 36 23.04 7.14 -8.15
C THR A 36 22.69 7.23 -6.67
N GLU A 37 23.59 7.75 -5.83
CA GLU A 37 23.30 7.95 -4.39
C GLU A 37 22.11 8.88 -4.14
N GLN A 38 21.97 9.95 -4.95
CA GLN A 38 20.83 10.86 -4.86
C GLN A 38 19.52 10.18 -5.26
N LEU A 39 19.54 9.36 -6.32
CA LEU A 39 18.36 8.61 -6.78
C LEU A 39 17.94 7.52 -5.80
N GLU A 40 18.91 6.83 -5.20
CA GLU A 40 18.67 5.81 -4.18
C GLU A 40 18.05 6.41 -2.90
N ARG A 41 18.45 7.63 -2.51
CA ARG A 41 17.83 8.35 -1.38
C ARG A 41 16.43 8.90 -1.70
N ALA A 42 16.14 9.22 -2.96
CA ALA A 42 14.89 9.88 -3.33
C ALA A 42 13.73 8.92 -3.63
N ARG A 43 13.99 7.66 -4.00
CA ARG A 43 12.95 6.78 -4.58
C ARG A 43 12.13 5.92 -3.61
N PRO A 44 12.67 5.28 -2.55
CA PRO A 44 11.87 4.30 -1.82
C PRO A 44 10.96 4.96 -0.79
N ASP A 45 11.39 6.01 -0.10
CA ASP A 45 10.72 6.41 1.13
C ASP A 45 9.43 7.19 0.87
N GLU A 46 9.41 8.13 -0.07
CA GLU A 46 8.23 8.96 -0.34
C GLU A 46 7.07 8.14 -0.95
N GLU A 47 7.37 7.30 -1.95
CA GLU A 47 6.36 6.44 -2.57
C GLU A 47 5.83 5.38 -1.59
N LEU A 48 6.70 4.76 -0.79
CA LEU A 48 6.28 3.79 0.23
C LEU A 48 5.48 4.46 1.35
N HIS A 49 5.83 5.67 1.76
CA HIS A 49 5.06 6.42 2.75
C HIS A 49 3.67 6.77 2.23
N GLN A 50 3.57 7.22 0.97
CA GLN A 50 2.28 7.51 0.35
C GLN A 50 1.40 6.26 0.25
N ILE A 51 1.97 5.14 -0.23
CA ILE A 51 1.25 3.87 -0.35
C ILE A 51 0.77 3.37 1.01
N ASN A 52 1.60 3.47 2.06
CA ASN A 52 1.20 3.09 3.42
C ASN A 52 0.07 3.97 3.96
N SER A 53 0.12 5.28 3.66
CA SER A 53 -0.96 6.21 4.03
C SER A 53 -2.27 5.83 3.34
N ASP A 54 -2.24 5.57 2.04
CA ASP A 54 -3.41 5.20 1.25
C ASP A 54 -4.00 3.86 1.73
N LEU A 55 -3.15 2.89 2.06
CA LEU A 55 -3.56 1.60 2.61
C LEU A 55 -4.25 1.78 3.97
N ASN A 56 -3.67 2.58 4.85
CA ASN A 56 -4.26 2.86 6.17
C ASN A 56 -5.62 3.57 6.03
N ASP A 57 -5.75 4.51 5.09
CA ASP A 57 -7.01 5.18 4.81
C ASP A 57 -8.08 4.22 4.27
N LEU A 58 -7.71 3.33 3.36
CA LEU A 58 -8.60 2.29 2.86
C LEU A 58 -9.01 1.32 3.96
N GLU A 59 -8.09 0.93 4.82
CA GLU A 59 -8.37 0.07 5.97
C GLU A 59 -9.31 0.76 6.97
N MET A 60 -9.06 2.03 7.30
CA MET A 60 -9.94 2.82 8.17
C MET A 60 -11.35 2.95 7.57
N ARG A 61 -11.46 3.23 6.26
CA ARG A 61 -12.75 3.25 5.55
C ARG A 61 -13.45 1.90 5.53
N SER A 62 -12.70 0.81 5.53
CA SER A 62 -13.24 -0.54 5.64
C SER A 62 -13.70 -0.85 7.05
N ARG A 63 -12.92 -0.47 8.07
CA ARG A 63 -13.22 -0.67 9.50
C ARG A 63 -14.37 0.20 9.99
N SER A 64 -14.53 1.42 9.47
CA SER A 64 -15.62 2.32 9.85
C SER A 64 -17.02 1.77 9.55
N ARG A 65 -17.12 0.82 8.60
CA ARG A 65 -18.36 0.11 8.28
C ARG A 65 -18.57 -1.17 9.09
N ASN A 66 -17.63 -1.52 9.96
CA ASN A 66 -17.70 -2.73 10.75
C ASN A 66 -18.06 -2.39 12.18
N LEU A 67 -19.08 -3.06 12.69
CA LEU A 67 -19.44 -3.01 14.10
C LEU A 67 -18.87 -4.25 14.79
N GLU A 68 -18.04 -4.03 15.80
CA GLU A 68 -17.51 -5.10 16.65
C GLU A 68 -18.29 -5.14 17.96
N ILE A 69 -18.87 -6.31 18.25
CA ILE A 69 -19.67 -6.53 19.44
C ILE A 69 -18.83 -7.32 20.44
N HIS A 70 -18.48 -6.68 21.56
CA HIS A 70 -17.73 -7.28 22.67
C HIS A 70 -18.65 -7.62 23.86
N GLY A 71 -18.15 -8.46 24.79
CA GLY A 71 -18.84 -8.75 26.06
C GLY A 71 -20.02 -9.72 25.96
N LYS A 72 -20.26 -10.32 24.78
CA LYS A 72 -21.22 -11.41 24.60
C LYS A 72 -20.46 -12.73 24.52
N LEU A 73 -20.90 -13.72 25.28
CA LEU A 73 -20.44 -15.10 25.12
C LEU A 73 -21.06 -15.64 23.83
N PHE A 74 -20.20 -16.04 22.90
CA PHE A 74 -20.57 -16.73 21.68
C PHE A 74 -20.15 -18.20 21.79
N ASN A 75 -21.07 -19.12 21.53
CA ASN A 75 -20.84 -20.57 21.48
C ASN A 75 -20.77 -21.04 20.02
N GLU A 76 -20.06 -22.14 19.76
CA GLU A 76 -19.71 -22.63 18.41
C GLU A 76 -20.89 -23.00 17.49
N HIS A 77 -22.12 -23.08 18.01
CA HIS A 77 -23.33 -23.43 17.26
C HIS A 77 -24.42 -22.37 17.31
N GLU A 78 -24.06 -21.14 17.65
CA GLU A 78 -25.04 -20.06 17.77
C GLU A 78 -25.31 -19.34 16.46
N ASN A 79 -26.58 -19.03 16.23
CA ASN A 79 -27.00 -18.22 15.11
C ASN A 79 -26.65 -16.73 15.37
N LEU A 80 -25.49 -16.31 14.86
CA LEU A 80 -25.00 -14.95 15.03
C LEU A 80 -25.97 -13.90 14.46
N LEU A 81 -26.68 -14.20 13.36
CA LEU A 81 -27.66 -13.29 12.76
C LEU A 81 -28.85 -13.04 13.68
N GLN A 82 -29.34 -14.07 14.37
CA GLN A 82 -30.41 -13.91 15.36
C GLN A 82 -29.94 -13.02 16.53
N LYS A 83 -28.72 -13.24 17.04
CA LYS A 83 -28.15 -12.38 18.09
C LYS A 83 -27.97 -10.93 17.64
N ILE A 84 -27.59 -10.71 16.38
CA ILE A 84 -27.48 -9.37 15.79
C ILE A 84 -28.85 -8.68 15.73
N ASN A 85 -29.91 -9.39 15.33
CA ASN A 85 -31.27 -8.84 15.32
C ASN A 85 -31.79 -8.55 16.73
N GLU A 86 -31.49 -9.40 17.71
CA GLU A 86 -31.82 -9.12 19.11
C GLU A 86 -31.17 -7.84 19.61
N ILE A 87 -29.89 -7.65 19.28
CA ILE A 87 -29.15 -6.42 19.61
C ILE A 87 -29.75 -5.23 18.86
N ALA A 88 -30.05 -5.37 17.57
CA ALA A 88 -30.68 -4.32 16.76
C ALA A 88 -32.00 -3.84 17.37
N ARG A 89 -32.83 -4.78 17.83
CA ARG A 89 -34.09 -4.49 18.52
C ARG A 89 -33.87 -3.77 19.87
N MET A 90 -32.83 -4.12 20.62
CA MET A 90 -32.49 -3.45 21.88
C MET A 90 -32.08 -1.98 21.68
N ILE A 91 -31.35 -1.70 20.60
CA ILE A 91 -30.89 -0.35 20.25
C ILE A 91 -31.85 0.40 19.31
N GLN A 92 -33.04 -0.17 19.06
CA GLN A 92 -34.11 0.39 18.21
C GLN A 92 -33.66 0.74 16.78
N VAL A 93 -32.72 -0.01 16.23
CA VAL A 93 -32.36 0.09 14.80
C VAL A 93 -33.09 -1.00 14.01
N PRO A 94 -33.35 -0.80 12.71
CA PRO A 94 -33.98 -1.83 11.89
C PRO A 94 -33.16 -3.12 11.90
N GLU A 95 -33.84 -4.26 11.99
CA GLU A 95 -33.19 -5.57 11.97
C GLU A 95 -32.33 -5.74 10.70
N ALA A 96 -31.25 -6.52 10.77
CA ALA A 96 -30.32 -6.69 9.66
C ALA A 96 -31.00 -7.23 8.38
N PHE A 97 -32.11 -7.97 8.54
CA PHE A 97 -32.94 -8.45 7.42
C PHE A 97 -33.77 -7.37 6.73
N ALA A 98 -34.01 -6.21 7.36
CA ALA A 98 -34.72 -5.09 6.72
C ALA A 98 -33.89 -4.43 5.61
N TRP A 99 -32.56 -4.55 5.67
CA TRP A 99 -31.62 -3.97 4.71
C TRP A 99 -31.07 -4.98 3.69
N CYS A 100 -31.14 -6.29 3.98
CA CYS A 100 -30.61 -7.32 3.09
C CYS A 100 -31.64 -7.68 2.00
N LYS A 101 -31.70 -6.91 0.90
CA LYS A 101 -32.29 -7.38 -0.37
C LYS A 101 -31.44 -8.55 -0.88
N LYS A 102 -31.81 -9.78 -0.49
CA LYS A 102 -31.46 -11.14 -0.98
C LYS A 102 -30.04 -11.52 -1.47
N GLU A 103 -29.11 -10.60 -1.75
CA GLU A 103 -27.83 -10.93 -2.42
C GLU A 103 -26.58 -10.26 -1.81
N GLN A 104 -26.68 -9.49 -0.72
CA GLN A 104 -25.56 -8.63 -0.27
C GLN A 104 -25.17 -8.76 1.21
N CYS A 105 -25.31 -9.94 1.80
CA CYS A 105 -24.78 -10.22 3.14
C CYS A 105 -23.57 -11.17 3.03
N ALA A 106 -22.34 -10.64 3.17
CA ALA A 106 -21.13 -11.45 3.22
C ALA A 106 -21.07 -12.24 4.56
N PRO A 107 -20.58 -13.50 4.56
CA PRO A 107 -20.52 -14.29 5.78
C PRO A 107 -19.57 -13.67 6.82
N GLY A 108 -20.07 -13.53 8.05
CA GLY A 108 -19.26 -13.11 9.19
C GLY A 108 -18.31 -14.23 9.63
N HIS A 109 -17.02 -13.94 9.68
CA HIS A 109 -16.01 -14.86 10.21
C HIS A 109 -15.67 -14.47 11.66
N GLY A 110 -15.61 -15.47 12.56
CA GLY A 110 -15.10 -15.27 13.91
C GLY A 110 -13.61 -14.92 13.89
N SER A 111 -13.19 -13.90 14.64
CA SER A 111 -11.78 -13.54 14.75
C SER A 111 -11.07 -14.49 15.73
N HIS A 112 -10.06 -15.22 15.24
CA HIS A 112 -9.18 -15.97 16.14
C HIS A 112 -8.21 -15.00 16.82
N SER A 113 -8.53 -14.63 18.06
CA SER A 113 -7.56 -13.98 18.97
C SER A 113 -7.29 -14.88 20.18
N SER A 114 -6.06 -14.79 20.68
CA SER A 114 -5.47 -15.60 21.77
C SER A 114 -6.37 -15.75 23.02
N PRO A 115 -6.18 -16.83 23.82
CA PRO A 115 -7.16 -17.31 24.82
C PRO A 115 -7.36 -16.44 26.08
N ARG A 116 -7.01 -15.15 26.05
CA ARG A 116 -7.22 -14.21 27.18
C ARG A 116 -8.23 -13.09 26.90
N PHE A 117 -8.78 -13.00 25.69
CA PHE A 117 -9.80 -12.01 25.36
C PHE A 117 -11.02 -12.68 24.75
N THR A 118 -12.22 -12.28 25.17
CA THR A 118 -13.47 -12.80 24.60
C THR A 118 -13.52 -12.52 23.10
N PRO A 119 -13.83 -13.52 22.24
CA PRO A 119 -13.90 -13.31 20.80
C PRO A 119 -14.93 -12.24 20.45
N GLY A 120 -14.50 -11.20 19.72
CA GLY A 120 -15.40 -10.18 19.17
C GLY A 120 -16.09 -10.71 17.90
N ALA A 121 -17.39 -10.42 17.77
CA ALA A 121 -18.13 -10.68 16.53
C ALA A 121 -18.10 -9.44 15.63
N ARG A 122 -17.71 -9.60 14.36
CA ARG A 122 -17.62 -8.53 13.35
C ARG A 122 -18.79 -8.60 12.38
N VAL A 123 -19.49 -7.49 12.19
CA VAL A 123 -20.58 -7.35 11.22
C VAL A 123 -20.25 -6.21 10.26
N ASN A 124 -20.23 -6.48 8.96
CA ASN A 124 -19.94 -5.49 7.92
C ASN A 124 -21.25 -4.92 7.36
N GLY A 125 -21.44 -3.60 7.39
CA GLY A 125 -22.57 -2.93 6.75
C GLY A 125 -22.22 -2.41 5.34
N THR A 126 -23.02 -2.74 4.33
CA THR A 126 -22.98 -2.09 3.02
C THR A 126 -24.02 -0.97 2.97
N ALA A 127 -23.57 0.28 2.83
CA ALA A 127 -24.47 1.39 2.58
C ALA A 127 -24.95 1.31 1.13
N ALA A 128 -26.26 1.09 0.93
CA ALA A 128 -26.90 1.36 -0.34
C ALA A 128 -26.98 2.89 -0.51
N GLY A 129 -26.16 3.44 -1.38
CA GLY A 129 -26.15 4.86 -1.74
C GLY A 129 -25.94 5.00 -3.25
N ASP A 130 -27.06 5.21 -3.94
CA ASP A 130 -27.25 5.99 -5.16
C ASP A 130 -26.21 5.82 -6.28
N ALA A 131 -26.46 4.81 -7.12
CA ALA A 131 -26.08 4.89 -8.52
C ALA A 131 -27.02 5.89 -9.20
N ASP A 132 -26.61 7.16 -9.27
CA ASP A 132 -27.23 8.11 -10.18
C ASP A 132 -26.17 8.93 -10.93
N SER A 133 -26.19 8.72 -12.25
CA SER A 133 -25.87 9.68 -13.30
C SER A 133 -24.56 10.48 -13.20
N MET A 134 -23.56 10.08 -13.98
CA MET A 134 -22.90 11.04 -14.89
C MET A 134 -22.39 10.30 -16.12
N ASN A 135 -23.10 10.58 -17.22
CA ASN A 135 -22.89 10.07 -18.56
C ASN A 135 -21.60 10.61 -19.20
N GLU A 136 -21.14 9.82 -20.16
CA GLU A 136 -20.05 9.95 -21.12
C GLU A 136 -19.61 11.36 -21.56
N THR A 137 -18.28 11.52 -21.56
CA THR A 137 -17.42 11.91 -22.70
C THR A 137 -18.09 12.53 -23.95
N SER A 138 -17.71 13.76 -24.30
CA SER A 138 -17.36 14.14 -25.69
C SER A 138 -16.81 15.57 -25.79
N ARG A 139 -15.60 15.66 -26.37
CA ARG A 139 -14.96 16.75 -27.14
C ARG A 139 -15.08 18.21 -26.68
#